data_AF-A0A2N0HH95-F1
#
_entry.id   AF-A0A2N0HH95-F1
#
_cell.length_a   1.000
_cell.length_b   1.000
_cell.length_c   1.000
_cell.angle_alpha   90.00
_cell.angle_beta   90.00
_cell.angle_gamma   90.00
#
_symmetry.space_group_name_H-M   'P 1'
#
loop_
_entity.id
_entity.type
_entity.pdbx_description
1 polymer ?
#
loop_
_entity_poly.entity_id
_entity_poly.type
_entity_poly.pdbx_seq_one_letter_code
_entity_poly.pdbx_strand_id
1 'polypeptide(L)'
;MTHSEVQKKIESISYPENRYVHCGALNICDVILKSNNFSAEIKLEVKMLKLELKEYSEPWVGWERTSLDYNMLRDIQDCLNSIYELME
;
A
#
# COMPACT_ATOMS: atom_id res chain seq x y z
N MET A 1 5.79 -8.14 -12.43
CA MET A 1 6.02 -8.24 -10.98
C MET A 1 5.40 -9.55 -10.50
N THR A 2 6.10 -10.29 -9.66
CA THR A 2 5.66 -11.57 -9.07
C THR A 2 5.13 -11.34 -7.64
N HIS A 3 4.48 -12.35 -7.07
CA HIS A 3 3.99 -12.34 -5.68
C HIS A 3 5.12 -12.01 -4.68
N SER A 4 6.27 -12.69 -4.81
CA SER A 4 7.44 -12.44 -3.94
C SER A 4 8.01 -11.02 -4.08
N GLU A 5 7.99 -10.44 -5.28
CA GLU A 5 8.44 -9.05 -5.49
C GLU A 5 7.48 -8.04 -4.85
N VAL A 6 6.18 -8.33 -4.80
CA VAL A 6 5.19 -7.51 -4.09
C VAL A 6 5.45 -7.57 -2.59
N GLN A 7 5.58 -8.76 -2.00
CA GLN A 7 5.84 -8.93 -0.56
C GLN A 7 7.08 -8.16 -0.11
N LYS A 8 8.20 -8.30 -0.83
CA LYS A 8 9.43 -7.54 -0.55
C LYS A 8 9.24 -6.02 -0.62
N LYS A 9 8.41 -5.55 -1.55
CA LYS A 9 8.09 -4.12 -1.66
C LYS A 9 7.25 -3.64 -0.51
N ILE A 10 6.24 -4.41 -0.09
CA ILE A 10 5.42 -4.11 1.09
C ILE A 10 6.32 -4.03 2.33
N GLU A 11 7.11 -5.06 2.59
CA GLU A 11 8.08 -5.08 3.71
C GLU A 11 9.00 -3.85 3.71
N SER A 12 9.48 -3.43 2.53
CA SER A 12 10.36 -2.26 2.42
C SER A 12 9.69 -0.93 2.76
N ILE A 13 8.35 -0.85 2.72
CA ILE A 13 7.62 0.39 2.95
C ILE A 13 6.77 0.39 4.23
N SER A 14 6.49 -0.77 4.83
CA SER A 14 5.59 -0.90 5.98
C SER A 14 6.16 -0.39 7.32
N TYR A 15 7.41 0.07 7.37
CA TYR A 15 7.99 0.60 8.61
C TYR A 15 7.28 1.89 9.07
N PRO A 16 6.98 2.06 10.38
CA PRO A 16 6.22 3.20 10.89
C PRO A 16 6.81 4.58 10.57
N GLU A 17 8.13 4.68 10.46
CA GLU A 17 8.85 5.91 10.16
C GLU A 17 8.90 6.25 8.66
N ASN A 18 8.36 5.38 7.81
CA ASN A 18 8.39 5.61 6.38
C ASN A 18 7.41 6.71 5.96
N ARG A 19 7.97 7.85 5.59
CA ARG A 19 7.24 9.04 5.11
C ARG A 19 6.56 8.89 3.76
N TYR A 20 6.87 7.80 3.06
CA TYR A 20 6.35 7.50 1.73
C TYR A 20 5.48 6.25 1.73
N VAL A 21 5.01 5.79 2.90
CA VAL A 21 4.19 4.57 3.02
C VAL A 21 2.93 4.63 2.16
N HIS A 22 2.22 5.77 2.17
CA HIS A 22 0.99 5.94 1.39
C HIS A 22 1.26 5.98 -0.12
N CYS A 23 2.16 6.86 -0.58
CA CYS A 23 2.63 6.87 -1.97
C CYS A 23 3.15 5.49 -2.43
N GLY A 24 3.87 4.79 -1.55
CA GLY A 24 4.39 3.46 -1.79
C GLY A 24 3.28 2.43 -1.99
N ALA A 25 2.27 2.43 -1.12
CA ALA A 25 1.10 1.55 -1.20
C ALA A 25 0.35 1.77 -2.52
N LEU A 26 0.07 3.02 -2.88
CA LEU A 26 -0.58 3.36 -4.15
C LEU A 26 0.21 2.85 -5.37
N ASN A 27 1.54 2.99 -5.33
CA ASN A 27 2.40 2.52 -6.41
C ASN A 27 2.41 0.99 -6.51
N ILE A 28 2.40 0.27 -5.39
CA ILE A 28 2.30 -1.20 -5.39
C ILE A 28 1.00 -1.63 -6.07
N CYS A 29 -0.13 -1.03 -5.71
CA CYS A 29 -1.41 -1.30 -6.38
C CYS A 29 -1.33 -1.07 -7.88
N ASP A 30 -0.76 0.07 -8.32
CA ASP A 30 -0.59 0.39 -9.73
C ASP A 30 0.24 -0.64 -10.49
N VAL A 31 1.31 -1.14 -9.87
CA VAL A 31 2.17 -2.14 -10.51
C VAL A 31 1.48 -3.50 -10.59
N ILE A 32 0.74 -3.91 -9.56
CA ILE A 32 -0.04 -5.16 -9.58
C ILE A 32 -1.09 -5.10 -10.69
N LEU A 33 -1.87 -4.01 -10.76
CA LEU A 33 -2.94 -3.84 -11.74
C LEU A 33 -2.42 -3.89 -13.20
N LYS A 34 -1.23 -3.32 -13.44
CA LYS A 34 -0.57 -3.32 -14.76
C LYS A 34 0.18 -4.63 -15.08
N SER A 35 0.47 -5.45 -14.09
CA SER A 35 1.23 -6.70 -14.27
C SER A 35 0.37 -7.79 -14.89
N ASN A 36 0.89 -8.54 -15.86
CA ASN A 36 0.19 -9.68 -16.45
C ASN A 36 0.31 -10.98 -15.63
N ASN A 37 1.02 -10.92 -14.49
CA ASN A 37 1.30 -12.09 -13.66
C ASN A 37 0.24 -12.36 -12.58
N PHE A 38 -0.81 -11.54 -12.49
CA PHE A 38 -1.86 -11.68 -11.49
C PHE A 38 -3.21 -11.98 -12.15
N SER A 39 -4.02 -12.79 -11.47
CA SER A 39 -5.38 -13.14 -11.90
C SER A 39 -6.29 -11.91 -11.94
N ALA A 40 -7.41 -12.02 -12.65
CA ALA A 40 -8.43 -10.98 -12.69
C ALA A 40 -9.05 -10.72 -11.31
N GLU A 41 -9.16 -11.75 -10.48
CA GLU A 41 -9.68 -11.69 -9.11
C GLU A 41 -8.76 -10.87 -8.20
N ILE A 42 -7.46 -11.20 -8.14
CA ILE A 42 -6.46 -10.43 -7.39
C ILE A 42 -6.46 -8.96 -7.84
N LYS A 43 -6.54 -8.71 -9.16
CA LYS A 43 -6.60 -7.34 -9.68
C LYS A 43 -7.88 -6.61 -9.29
N LEU A 44 -9.01 -7.30 -9.15
CA LEU A 44 -10.24 -6.69 -8.69
C LEU A 44 -10.12 -6.27 -7.22
N GLU A 45 -9.61 -7.16 -6.37
CA GLU A 45 -9.40 -6.85 -4.95
C GLU A 45 -8.40 -5.72 -4.74
N VAL A 46 -7.24 -5.77 -5.41
CA VAL A 46 -6.25 -4.70 -5.35
C VAL A 46 -6.80 -3.38 -5.90
N LYS A 47 -7.73 -3.41 -6.86
CA LYS A 47 -8.41 -2.19 -7.32
C LYS A 47 -9.31 -1.59 -6.23
N MET A 48 -10.00 -2.41 -5.45
CA MET A 48 -10.81 -1.95 -4.31
C MET A 48 -9.93 -1.36 -3.22
N LEU A 49 -8.87 -2.05 -2.82
CA LEU A 49 -7.88 -1.56 -1.85
C LEU A 49 -7.23 -0.25 -2.32
N LYS A 50 -6.95 -0.10 -3.62
CA LYS A 50 -6.44 1.15 -4.18
C LYS A 50 -7.43 2.31 -4.05
N LEU A 51 -8.74 2.04 -4.18
CA LEU A 51 -9.76 3.08 -4.01
C LEU A 51 -9.83 3.51 -2.54
N GLU A 52 -9.82 2.56 -1.60
CA GLU A 52 -9.75 2.85 -0.17
C GLU A 52 -8.51 3.68 0.17
N LEU A 53 -7.33 3.27 -0.31
CA LEU A 53 -6.08 4.01 -0.13
C LEU A 53 -6.18 5.45 -0.64
N LYS A 54 -6.91 5.72 -1.71
CA LYS A 54 -7.05 7.08 -2.26
C LYS A 54 -7.93 8.01 -1.41
N GLU A 55 -8.78 7.46 -0.55
CA GLU A 55 -9.58 8.25 0.40
C GLU A 55 -8.72 8.74 1.57
N TYR A 56 -7.55 8.11 1.80
CA TYR A 56 -6.58 8.51 2.80
C TYR A 56 -5.68 9.65 2.33
N SER A 57 -5.28 10.49 3.29
CA SER A 57 -4.23 11.48 3.10
C SER A 57 -2.87 10.90 3.46
N GLU A 58 -1.79 11.63 3.15
CA GLU A 58 -0.46 11.26 3.65
C GLU A 58 -0.46 11.28 5.20
N PRO A 59 -0.02 10.21 5.88
CA PRO A 59 -0.07 10.12 7.34
C PRO A 59 0.86 11.12 8.04
N TRP A 60 1.76 11.76 7.30
CA TRP A 60 2.65 12.80 7.83
C TRP A 60 2.02 14.18 7.58
N VAL A 61 1.48 14.78 8.64
CA VAL A 61 0.73 16.03 8.56
C VAL A 61 1.66 17.23 8.72
N GLY A 62 1.52 18.21 7.81
CA GLY A 62 2.21 19.50 7.88
C GLY A 62 3.49 19.59 7.02
N TRP A 63 3.85 20.83 6.65
CA TRP A 63 5.02 21.15 5.84
C TRP A 63 6.35 20.82 6.56
N GLU A 64 6.32 20.72 7.89
CA GLU A 64 7.48 20.34 8.72
C GLU A 64 7.60 18.82 8.96
N ARG A 65 6.60 18.01 8.57
CA ARG A 65 6.61 16.52 8.70
C ARG A 65 7.00 16.01 10.10
N THR A 66 6.59 16.72 11.15
CA THR A 66 6.94 16.42 12.55
C THR A 66 5.86 15.66 13.31
N SER A 67 4.59 15.70 12.86
CA SER A 67 3.49 14.95 13.47
C SER A 67 2.96 13.85 12.56
N LEU A 68 2.92 12.64 13.10
CA LEU A 68 2.37 11.43 12.48
C LEU A 68 0.92 11.24 12.92
N ASP A 69 0.02 11.04 11.96
CA ASP A 69 -1.31 10.50 12.21
C ASP A 69 -1.23 8.96 12.29
N TYR A 70 -1.26 8.46 13.52
CA TYR A 70 -1.15 7.02 13.80
C TYR A 70 -2.36 6.21 13.33
N ASN A 71 -3.54 6.81 13.23
CA ASN A 71 -4.73 6.11 12.74
C ASN A 71 -4.61 5.95 11.23
N MET A 72 -4.27 7.04 10.53
CA MET A 72 -4.02 7.01 9.09
C MET A 72 -2.92 6.01 8.71
N LEU A 73 -1.81 6.01 9.46
CA LEU A 73 -0.73 5.05 9.23
C LEU A 73 -1.20 3.60 9.42
N ARG A 74 -2.01 3.35 10.45
CA ARG A 74 -2.56 2.02 10.73
C ARG A 74 -3.47 1.56 9.60
N ASP A 75 -4.39 2.41 9.15
CA ASP A 75 -5.32 2.08 8.08
C ASP A 75 -4.58 1.75 6.77
N ILE A 76 -3.52 2.52 6.46
CA ILE A 76 -2.65 2.22 5.30
C ILE A 76 -1.89 0.89 5.49
N GLN A 77 -1.40 0.61 6.70
CA GLN A 77 -0.74 -0.66 7.01
C GLN A 77 -1.70 -1.84 6.90
N ASP A 78 -2.95 -1.70 7.31
CA ASP A 78 -3.97 -2.72 7.16
C ASP A 78 -4.25 -3.02 5.68
N CYS A 79 -4.38 -1.99 4.84
CA CYS A 79 -4.47 -2.19 3.39
C CYS A 79 -3.24 -2.92 2.82
N LEU A 80 -2.03 -2.56 3.26
CA LEU A 80 -0.80 -3.24 2.83
C LEU A 80 -0.77 -4.71 3.25
N ASN A 81 -1.24 -5.02 4.46
CA ASN A 81 -1.35 -6.40 4.95
C ASN A 81 -2.35 -7.19 4.11
N SER A 82 -3.51 -6.62 3.76
CA SER A 82 -4.45 -7.29 2.85
C SER A 82 -3.84 -7.58 1.48
N ILE A 83 -3.05 -6.66 0.92
CA ILE A 83 -2.31 -6.94 -0.32
C ILE A 83 -1.30 -8.06 -0.11
N TYR A 84 -0.59 -8.08 1.04
CA TYR A 84 0.39 -9.11 1.36
C TYR A 84 -0.25 -10.51 1.43
N GLU A 85 -1.39 -10.63 2.11
CA GLU A 85 -2.15 -11.87 2.24
C GLU A 85 -2.63 -12.40 0.89
N LEU A 86 -3.03 -11.51 -0.04
CA LEU A 86 -3.35 -11.90 -1.42
C LEU A 86 -2.17 -12.49 -2.20
N MET A 87 -0.94 -12.28 -1.71
CA MET A 87 0.26 -12.81 -2.34
C MET A 87 0.70 -14.17 -1.79
N GLU A 88 0.10 -14.66 -0.70
CA GLU A 88 0.32 -16.03 -0.16
C GLU A 88 -0.33 -17.12 -1.01
#